data_AF-A0A0G1NPK7-F1
#
_entry.id   AF-A0A0G1NPK7-F1
#
_cell.length_a   1.000
_cell.length_b   1.000
_cell.length_c   1.000
_cell.angle_alpha   90.00
_cell.angle_beta   90.00
_cell.angle_gamma   90.00
#
_symmetry.space_group_name_H-M   'P 1'
#
loop_
_entity.id
_entity.type
_entity.pdbx_description
1 polymer ?
#
loop_
_entity_poly.entity_id
_entity_poly.type
_entity_poly.pdbx_seq_one_letter_code
_entity_poly.pdbx_strand_id
1 'polypeptide(L)'
;MNKKILLAFITITLFVSLVTLAILRYRSQKVAVTQTVPLIPSSSTPRVSRPEAEITRTPGIPVQTDVSATTKQITDEVSLLEKDKIFDSLPLRQENFVTSVGLKTTINIYSFFYDPASSIRLEIYGLNYNLSELTGQNAIAFKESFLEAKKQLTAKGVVLKNLQVVYGNRQYIQDTATYWVKAFKLLD
;
A
#
# COMPACT_ATOMS: atom_id res chain seq x y z
N MET A 1 -41.31 4.57 -46.73
CA MET A 1 -40.72 4.80 -45.38
C MET A 1 -40.91 6.26 -45.00
N ASN A 2 -41.36 6.57 -43.78
CA ASN A 2 -41.63 7.95 -43.36
C ASN A 2 -40.32 8.75 -43.32
N LYS A 3 -40.26 9.92 -43.98
CA LYS A 3 -39.05 10.76 -44.07
C LYS A 3 -38.48 11.11 -42.69
N LYS A 4 -39.34 11.26 -41.68
CA LYS A 4 -38.94 11.52 -40.28
C LYS A 4 -38.23 10.32 -39.64
N ILE A 5 -38.69 9.10 -39.94
CA ILE A 5 -38.10 7.87 -39.45
C ILE A 5 -36.75 7.62 -40.14
N LEU A 6 -36.68 7.82 -41.46
CA LEU A 6 -35.43 7.71 -42.22
C LEU A 6 -34.37 8.69 -41.71
N LEU A 7 -34.75 9.95 -41.44
CA LEU A 7 -33.81 10.96 -40.93
C LEU A 7 -33.27 10.59 -39.53
N ALA A 8 -34.13 10.09 -38.64
CA ALA A 8 -33.74 9.65 -37.31
C ALA A 8 -32.78 8.45 -37.33
N PHE A 9 -32.98 7.49 -38.25
CA PHE A 9 -32.06 6.37 -38.43
C PHE A 9 -30.67 6.86 -38.89
N ILE A 10 -30.62 7.77 -39.87
CA ILE A 10 -29.35 8.30 -40.38
C ILE A 10 -28.57 9.03 -39.28
N THR A 11 -29.22 9.86 -38.46
CA THR A 11 -28.54 10.56 -37.35
C THR A 11 -28.04 9.62 -36.27
N ILE A 12 -28.82 8.61 -35.89
CA ILE A 12 -28.38 7.61 -34.90
C ILE A 12 -27.18 6.82 -35.42
N THR A 13 -27.23 6.36 -36.68
CA THR A 13 -26.12 5.61 -37.28
C THR A 13 -24.85 6.45 -37.36
N LEU A 14 -24.96 7.73 -37.73
CA LEU A 14 -23.83 8.66 -37.77
C LEU A 14 -23.22 8.91 -36.38
N PHE A 15 -24.08 9.06 -35.36
CA PHE A 15 -23.62 9.26 -33.98
C PHE A 15 -22.85 8.03 -33.46
N VAL A 16 -23.36 6.83 -33.69
CA VAL A 16 -22.69 5.58 -33.29
C VAL A 16 -21.36 5.41 -34.04
N SER A 17 -21.29 5.76 -35.34
CA SER A 17 -20.03 5.68 -36.09
C SER A 17 -18.99 6.67 -35.55
N LEU A 18 -19.38 7.89 -35.18
CA LEU A 18 -18.47 8.88 -34.60
C LEU A 18 -17.93 8.45 -33.23
N VAL A 19 -18.80 7.93 -32.36
CA VAL A 19 -18.41 7.43 -31.03
C VAL A 19 -17.44 6.24 -31.15
N THR A 20 -17.71 5.30 -32.05
CA THR A 20 -16.82 4.15 -32.28
C THR A 20 -15.46 4.57 -32.85
N LEU A 21 -15.42 5.50 -33.81
CA LEU A 21 -14.18 6.09 -34.32
C LEU A 21 -13.37 6.79 -33.22
N ALA A 22 -14.03 7.51 -32.31
CA ALA A 22 -13.38 8.17 -31.19
C ALA A 22 -12.74 7.17 -30.21
N ILE A 23 -13.45 6.09 -29.86
CA ILE A 23 -12.94 5.02 -28.98
C ILE A 23 -11.75 4.30 -29.63
N LEU A 24 -11.82 4.01 -30.92
CA LEU A 24 -10.73 3.35 -31.66
C LEU A 24 -9.47 4.24 -31.72
N ARG A 25 -9.63 5.55 -31.99
CA ARG A 25 -8.50 6.49 -31.96
C ARG A 25 -7.89 6.62 -30.57
N TYR A 26 -8.70 6.67 -29.52
CA TYR A 26 -8.21 6.74 -28.14
C TYR A 26 -7.37 5.50 -27.76
N ARG A 27 -7.80 4.30 -28.15
CA ARG A 27 -7.02 3.07 -27.91
C ARG A 27 -5.70 3.05 -28.69
N SER A 28 -5.67 3.60 -29.90
CA SER A 28 -4.47 3.66 -30.74
C SER A 28 -3.41 4.66 -30.24
N GLN A 29 -3.77 5.59 -29.36
CA GLN A 29 -2.84 6.61 -28.82
C GLN A 29 -2.11 6.20 -27.54
N LYS A 30 -2.33 4.98 -27.03
CA LYS A 30 -1.41 4.42 -26.02
C LYS A 30 -0.09 4.08 -26.69
N VAL A 31 0.81 5.06 -26.70
CA VAL A 31 2.20 4.91 -27.12
C VAL A 31 2.83 3.80 -26.28
N ALA A 32 3.16 2.68 -26.91
CA ALA A 32 4.05 1.69 -26.35
C ALA A 32 5.43 2.32 -26.23
N VAL A 33 5.76 2.88 -25.06
CA VAL A 33 7.13 3.25 -24.72
C VAL A 33 7.81 1.99 -24.20
N THR A 34 8.19 1.10 -25.10
CA THR A 34 9.23 0.10 -24.81
C THR A 34 10.56 0.72 -25.18
N GLN A 35 11.20 1.37 -24.20
CA GLN A 35 12.63 1.63 -24.28
C GLN A 35 13.35 0.29 -24.16
N THR A 36 13.68 -0.34 -25.28
CA THR A 36 14.61 -1.46 -25.30
C THR A 36 16.03 -0.91 -25.22
N VAL A 37 16.62 -0.98 -24.03
CA VAL A 37 18.07 -0.87 -23.85
C VAL A 37 18.73 -2.02 -24.64
N PRO A 38 19.78 -1.78 -25.44
CA PRO A 38 20.43 -2.85 -26.18
C PRO A 38 21.06 -3.86 -25.22
N LEU A 39 20.70 -5.14 -25.39
CA LEU A 39 21.31 -6.27 -24.69
C LEU A 39 22.76 -6.43 -25.16
N ILE A 40 23.70 -5.99 -24.32
CA ILE A 40 25.10 -6.41 -24.40
C ILE A 40 25.15 -7.90 -24.04
N PRO A 41 25.81 -8.77 -24.83
CA PRO A 41 25.87 -10.19 -24.52
C PRO A 41 26.54 -10.44 -23.17
N SER A 42 25.84 -11.16 -22.30
CA SER A 42 26.26 -11.48 -20.94
C SER A 42 27.52 -12.36 -20.95
N SER A 43 28.67 -11.75 -20.70
CA SER A 43 29.81 -12.47 -20.11
C SER A 43 29.37 -12.99 -18.74
N SER A 44 29.56 -14.28 -18.47
CA SER A 44 29.25 -14.90 -17.18
C SER A 44 29.93 -14.12 -16.06
N THR A 45 29.16 -13.36 -15.30
CA THR A 45 29.64 -12.60 -14.15
C THR A 45 30.22 -13.58 -13.14
N PRO A 46 31.48 -13.43 -12.70
CA PRO A 46 32.02 -14.25 -11.62
C PRO A 46 31.10 -14.09 -10.39
N ARG A 47 30.65 -15.20 -9.81
CA ARG A 47 29.90 -15.19 -8.56
C ARG A 47 30.82 -14.73 -7.44
N VAL A 48 30.91 -13.42 -7.24
CA VAL A 48 31.53 -12.83 -6.06
C VAL A 48 30.61 -13.14 -4.89
N SER A 49 30.98 -14.11 -4.07
CA SER A 49 30.43 -14.25 -2.72
C SER A 49 30.86 -13.02 -1.94
N ARG A 50 30.01 -11.99 -1.93
CA ARG A 50 30.23 -10.81 -1.10
C ARG A 50 30.22 -11.31 0.35
N PRO A 51 31.29 -11.11 1.13
CA PRO A 51 31.21 -11.30 2.57
C PRO A 51 30.08 -10.41 3.06
N GLU A 52 29.22 -10.95 3.92
CA GLU A 52 28.20 -10.18 4.60
C GLU A 52 28.87 -8.98 5.25
N ALA A 53 28.70 -7.80 4.64
CA ALA A 53 29.36 -6.60 5.10
C ALA A 53 28.70 -6.24 6.42
N GLU A 54 29.46 -6.37 7.51
CA GLU A 54 29.06 -5.90 8.82
C GLU A 54 28.78 -4.40 8.71
N ILE A 55 27.49 -4.05 8.75
CA ILE A 55 27.03 -2.67 8.56
C ILE A 55 27.59 -1.85 9.72
N THR A 56 28.63 -1.07 9.46
CA THR A 56 29.19 -0.15 10.45
C THR A 56 28.13 0.90 10.77
N ARG A 57 27.51 0.79 11.95
CA ARG A 57 26.42 1.66 12.38
C ARG A 57 26.93 3.08 12.57
N THR A 58 26.40 4.03 11.82
CA THR A 58 26.65 5.46 12.04
C THR A 58 26.04 5.87 13.39
N PRO A 59 26.81 6.42 14.34
CA PRO A 59 26.27 6.88 15.62
C PRO A 59 25.19 7.96 15.40
N GLY A 60 23.99 7.74 15.95
CA GLY A 60 22.87 8.69 15.86
C GLY A 60 21.80 8.37 14.80
N ILE A 61 22.04 7.42 13.90
CA ILE A 61 20.98 6.88 13.03
C ILE A 61 20.26 5.78 13.83
N PRO A 62 18.94 5.89 14.08
CA PRO A 62 18.22 4.82 14.76
C PRO A 62 18.36 3.52 13.98
N VAL A 63 18.57 2.41 14.70
CA VAL A 63 18.67 1.07 14.09
C VAL A 63 17.46 0.88 13.19
N GLN A 64 17.71 0.75 11.89
CA GLN A 64 16.66 0.37 10.94
C GLN A 64 16.17 -1.01 11.32
N THR A 65 14.85 -1.13 11.44
CA THR A 65 14.23 -2.39 11.82
C THR A 65 14.44 -3.44 10.74
N ASP A 66 14.74 -4.66 11.16
CA ASP A 66 14.67 -5.84 10.30
C ASP A 66 13.19 -6.11 9.95
N VAL A 67 12.74 -5.51 8.84
CA VAL A 67 11.36 -5.62 8.34
C VAL A 67 10.96 -7.08 8.13
N SER A 68 11.92 -7.92 7.70
CA SER A 68 11.68 -9.34 7.49
C SER A 68 11.38 -10.06 8.80
N ALA A 69 11.98 -9.67 9.93
CA ALA A 69 11.66 -10.23 11.23
C ALA A 69 10.25 -9.87 11.71
N THR A 70 9.78 -8.65 11.43
CA THR A 70 8.46 -8.15 11.87
C THR A 70 7.29 -8.83 11.14
N THR A 71 7.54 -9.42 9.97
CA THR A 71 6.50 -10.00 9.09
C THR A 71 6.50 -11.54 9.02
N LYS A 72 7.40 -12.22 9.74
CA LYS A 72 7.69 -13.67 9.66
C LYS A 72 6.51 -14.65 9.80
N GLN A 73 5.37 -14.21 10.33
CA GLN A 73 4.25 -15.12 10.63
C GLN A 73 3.38 -15.43 9.41
N ILE A 74 3.44 -14.60 8.36
CA ILE A 74 2.59 -14.70 7.17
C ILE A 74 3.48 -14.97 5.97
N THR A 75 3.12 -15.94 5.14
CA THR A 75 3.90 -16.24 3.93
C THR A 75 3.77 -15.11 2.91
N ASP A 76 4.82 -14.88 2.14
CA ASP A 76 4.83 -13.83 1.11
C ASP A 76 3.69 -13.99 0.10
N GLU A 77 3.39 -15.23 -0.28
CA GLU A 77 2.29 -15.57 -1.20
C GLU A 77 0.92 -15.11 -0.67
N VAL A 78 0.60 -15.44 0.59
CA VAL A 78 -0.68 -15.07 1.21
C VAL A 78 -0.80 -13.55 1.31
N SER A 79 0.27 -12.88 1.72
CA SER A 79 0.27 -11.42 1.84
C SER A 79 0.18 -10.72 0.49
N LEU A 80 0.85 -11.24 -0.54
CA LEU A 80 0.79 -10.69 -1.88
C LEU A 80 -0.62 -10.79 -2.46
N LEU A 81 -1.30 -11.94 -2.30
CA LEU A 81 -2.69 -12.12 -2.73
C LEU A 81 -3.65 -11.12 -2.07
N GLU A 82 -3.44 -10.80 -0.80
CA GLU A 82 -4.24 -9.78 -0.11
C GLU A 82 -3.90 -8.36 -0.57
N LYS A 83 -2.62 -8.07 -0.78
CA LYS A 83 -2.13 -6.77 -1.24
C LYS A 83 -2.63 -6.46 -2.66
N ASP A 84 -2.69 -7.45 -3.54
CA ASP A 84 -3.15 -7.30 -4.93
C ASP A 84 -4.59 -6.77 -5.00
N LYS A 85 -5.44 -7.10 -4.02
CA LYS A 85 -6.82 -6.59 -3.93
C LYS A 85 -6.90 -5.07 -3.82
N ILE A 86 -5.84 -4.42 -3.36
CA ILE A 86 -5.79 -2.98 -3.11
C ILE A 86 -4.68 -2.26 -3.86
N PHE A 87 -3.87 -2.97 -4.66
CA PHE A 87 -2.68 -2.42 -5.31
C PHE A 87 -2.98 -1.14 -6.09
N ASP A 88 -4.01 -1.15 -6.95
CA ASP A 88 -4.43 0.01 -7.75
C ASP A 88 -5.03 1.15 -6.93
N SER A 89 -5.36 0.91 -5.66
CA SER A 89 -5.88 1.93 -4.74
C SER A 89 -4.80 2.54 -3.83
N LEU A 90 -3.57 2.02 -3.82
CA LEU A 90 -2.51 2.57 -2.98
C LEU A 90 -1.93 3.86 -3.58
N PRO A 91 -1.55 4.86 -2.75
CA PRO A 91 -1.68 4.89 -1.30
C PRO A 91 -3.10 5.23 -0.82
N LEU A 92 -3.51 4.66 0.31
CA LEU A 92 -4.73 5.05 1.04
C LEU A 92 -4.34 6.01 2.15
N ARG A 93 -4.96 7.19 2.19
CA ARG A 93 -4.64 8.22 3.17
C ARG A 93 -5.90 8.83 3.73
N GLN A 94 -5.96 8.91 5.06
CA GLN A 94 -6.99 9.66 5.78
C GLN A 94 -6.32 10.62 6.75
N GLU A 95 -6.50 11.91 6.50
CA GLU A 95 -5.95 12.97 7.34
C GLU A 95 -6.97 13.42 8.39
N ASN A 96 -6.46 13.93 9.51
CA ASN A 96 -7.26 14.54 10.58
C ASN A 96 -8.39 13.64 11.13
N PHE A 97 -8.15 12.33 11.23
CA PHE A 97 -9.08 11.43 11.93
C PHE A 97 -9.13 11.81 13.41
N VAL A 98 -10.30 12.21 13.88
CA VAL A 98 -10.50 12.66 15.27
C VAL A 98 -10.93 11.46 16.11
N THR A 99 -10.11 11.13 17.10
CA THR A 99 -10.34 10.03 18.04
C THR A 99 -11.22 10.45 19.22
N SER A 100 -11.77 9.50 19.95
CA SER A 100 -12.63 9.76 21.13
C SER A 100 -11.90 10.53 22.24
N VAL A 101 -10.58 10.41 22.30
CA VAL A 101 -9.70 11.14 23.24
C VAL A 101 -9.26 12.51 22.74
N GLY A 102 -9.82 12.99 21.63
CA GLY A 102 -9.57 14.33 21.08
C GLY A 102 -8.25 14.47 20.30
N LEU A 103 -7.48 13.40 20.13
CA LEU A 103 -6.27 13.42 19.30
C LEU A 103 -6.66 13.33 17.82
N LYS A 104 -5.97 14.12 16.99
CA LYS A 104 -6.05 14.06 15.53
C LYS A 104 -4.92 13.19 14.99
N THR A 105 -5.27 12.13 14.29
CA THR A 105 -4.29 11.23 13.68
C THR A 105 -4.36 11.30 12.15
N THR A 106 -3.31 10.79 11.50
CA THR A 106 -3.31 10.56 10.05
C THR A 106 -3.00 9.10 9.80
N ILE A 107 -3.85 8.41 9.06
CA ILE A 107 -3.68 7.03 8.64
C ILE A 107 -3.09 7.04 7.23
N ASN A 108 -1.99 6.32 7.02
CA ASN A 108 -1.33 6.21 5.72
C ASN A 108 -0.98 4.76 5.43
N ILE A 109 -1.56 4.21 4.36
CA ILE A 109 -1.35 2.83 3.92
C ILE A 109 -0.74 2.85 2.53
N TYR A 110 0.46 2.29 2.36
CA TYR A 110 1.20 2.39 1.11
C TYR A 110 2.20 1.26 0.91
N SER A 111 2.70 1.12 -0.32
CA SER A 111 3.85 0.26 -0.63
C SER A 111 5.12 1.10 -0.66
N PHE A 112 6.19 0.61 -0.05
CA PHE A 112 7.50 1.24 -0.10
C PHE A 112 8.49 0.34 -0.83
N PHE A 113 9.27 0.93 -1.73
CA PHE A 113 10.08 0.17 -2.69
C PHE A 113 11.27 -0.58 -2.08
N TYR A 114 11.69 -0.21 -0.86
CA TYR A 114 12.74 -0.92 -0.12
C TYR A 114 12.20 -2.01 0.83
N ASP A 115 10.88 -2.10 1.01
CA ASP A 115 10.28 -3.17 1.80
C ASP A 115 10.05 -4.42 0.92
N PRO A 116 9.87 -5.62 1.51
CA PRO A 116 9.46 -6.80 0.75
C PRO A 116 8.22 -6.55 -0.11
N ALA A 117 8.19 -7.08 -1.34
CA ALA A 117 7.09 -6.86 -2.28
C ALA A 117 5.73 -7.33 -1.74
N SER A 118 5.73 -8.34 -0.88
CA SER A 118 4.57 -8.88 -0.16
C SER A 118 4.01 -7.95 0.93
N SER A 119 4.80 -6.99 1.40
CA SER A 119 4.44 -6.15 2.56
C SER A 119 3.76 -4.83 2.18
N ILE A 120 3.02 -4.28 3.15
CA ILE A 120 2.51 -2.91 3.12
C ILE A 120 2.94 -2.16 4.38
N ARG A 121 2.98 -0.84 4.28
CA ARG A 121 3.10 0.03 5.44
C ARG A 121 1.72 0.48 5.88
N LEU A 122 1.47 0.44 7.19
CA LEU A 122 0.32 1.05 7.84
C LEU A 122 0.87 1.96 8.93
N GLU A 123 1.04 3.23 8.59
CA GLU A 123 1.60 4.23 9.49
C GLU A 123 0.47 5.12 10.03
N ILE A 124 0.46 5.33 11.35
CA ILE A 124 -0.49 6.21 12.04
C ILE A 124 0.33 7.35 12.67
N TYR A 125 0.16 8.56 12.16
CA TYR A 125 0.84 9.75 12.68
C TYR A 125 -0.02 10.50 13.69
N GLY A 126 0.60 11.41 14.45
CA GLY A 126 -0.07 12.23 15.47
C GLY A 126 -0.08 11.61 16.87
N LEU A 127 0.70 10.53 17.07
CA LEU A 127 0.80 9.80 18.33
C LEU A 127 2.22 9.86 18.89
N ASN A 128 2.33 9.83 20.22
CA ASN A 128 3.61 9.66 20.92
C ASN A 128 3.84 8.18 21.29
N TYR A 129 4.59 7.47 20.44
CA TYR A 129 4.93 6.05 20.62
C TYR A 129 5.95 5.78 21.74
N ASN A 130 6.51 6.82 22.39
CA ASN A 130 7.34 6.63 23.59
C ASN A 130 6.51 6.34 24.84
N LEU A 131 5.19 6.60 24.79
CA LEU A 131 4.25 6.34 25.87
C LEU A 131 3.45 5.08 25.55
N SER A 132 3.86 3.91 26.04
CA SER A 132 3.29 2.61 25.66
C SER A 132 2.08 2.15 26.49
N GLU A 133 1.68 2.93 27.50
CA GLU A 133 0.56 2.60 28.40
C GLU A 133 -0.75 2.33 27.66
N LEU A 134 -1.35 1.14 27.86
CA LEU A 134 -2.56 0.71 27.14
C LEU A 134 -3.80 1.57 27.45
N THR A 135 -3.85 2.17 28.63
CA THR A 135 -4.94 3.07 29.05
C THR A 135 -4.67 4.53 28.69
N GLY A 136 -3.48 4.83 28.15
CA GLY A 136 -3.11 6.18 27.74
C GLY A 136 -3.83 6.65 26.48
N GLN A 137 -3.99 7.97 26.33
CA GLN A 137 -4.67 8.57 25.17
C GLN A 137 -4.06 8.12 23.84
N ASN A 138 -2.72 7.98 23.76
CA ASN A 138 -2.04 7.55 22.54
C ASN A 138 -2.41 6.12 22.12
N ALA A 139 -2.52 5.19 23.08
CA ALA A 139 -2.89 3.81 22.79
C ALA A 139 -4.37 3.68 22.37
N ILE A 140 -5.26 4.44 23.00
CA ILE A 140 -6.67 4.52 22.60
C ILE A 140 -6.81 5.10 21.19
N ALA A 141 -6.14 6.23 20.92
CA ALA A 141 -6.14 6.87 19.61
C ALA A 141 -5.53 5.97 18.52
N PHE A 142 -4.48 5.22 18.84
CA PHE A 142 -3.92 4.19 17.96
C PHE A 142 -4.95 3.11 17.64
N LYS A 143 -5.59 2.52 18.65
CA LYS A 143 -6.60 1.47 18.48
C LYS A 143 -7.71 1.93 17.54
N GLU A 144 -8.26 3.12 17.76
CA GLU A 144 -9.36 3.65 16.93
C GLU A 144 -8.90 3.91 15.49
N SER A 145 -7.73 4.53 15.32
CA SER A 145 -7.16 4.79 13.99
C SER A 145 -6.86 3.49 13.24
N PHE A 146 -6.37 2.47 13.94
CA PHE A 146 -6.14 1.16 13.37
C PHE A 146 -7.44 0.47 12.96
N LEU A 147 -8.50 0.58 13.76
CA LEU A 147 -9.81 0.03 13.41
C LEU A 147 -10.41 0.73 12.18
N GLU A 148 -10.21 2.04 12.03
CA GLU A 148 -10.61 2.75 10.81
C GLU A 148 -9.77 2.28 9.60
N ALA A 149 -8.46 2.06 9.76
CA ALA A 149 -7.63 1.47 8.73
C ALA A 149 -8.10 0.05 8.34
N LYS A 150 -8.40 -0.81 9.33
CA LYS A 150 -8.95 -2.17 9.13
C LYS A 150 -10.26 -2.09 8.34
N LYS A 151 -11.16 -1.18 8.70
CA LYS A 151 -12.43 -0.94 8.00
C LYS A 151 -12.22 -0.54 6.54
N GLN A 152 -11.30 0.38 6.25
CA GLN A 152 -10.98 0.78 4.86
C GLN A 152 -10.47 -0.39 4.03
N LEU A 153 -9.61 -1.23 4.61
CA LEU A 153 -9.06 -2.41 3.95
C LEU A 153 -10.12 -3.49 3.74
N THR A 154 -10.91 -3.80 4.76
CA THR A 154 -11.99 -4.78 4.67
C THR A 154 -13.08 -4.36 3.67
N ALA A 155 -13.36 -3.06 3.53
CA ALA A 155 -14.26 -2.55 2.49
C ALA A 155 -13.77 -2.85 1.06
N LYS A 156 -12.48 -3.16 0.89
CA LYS A 156 -11.85 -3.58 -0.38
C LYS A 156 -11.61 -5.08 -0.47
N GLY A 157 -12.21 -5.88 0.44
CA GLY A 157 -12.08 -7.34 0.45
C GLY A 157 -10.77 -7.86 1.03
N VAL A 158 -9.98 -7.01 1.69
CA VAL A 158 -8.72 -7.40 2.33
C VAL A 158 -8.95 -8.00 3.70
N VAL A 159 -8.27 -9.12 3.95
CA VAL A 159 -8.16 -9.77 5.25
C VAL A 159 -6.87 -9.30 5.92
N LEU A 160 -6.96 -8.31 6.81
CA LEU A 160 -5.77 -7.64 7.38
C LEU A 160 -4.80 -8.60 8.10
N LYS A 161 -5.29 -9.64 8.76
CA LYS A 161 -4.44 -10.65 9.43
C LYS A 161 -3.59 -11.49 8.48
N ASN A 162 -3.90 -11.45 7.19
CA ASN A 162 -3.17 -12.13 6.14
C ASN A 162 -2.17 -11.18 5.44
N LEU A 163 -2.05 -9.93 5.88
CA LEU A 163 -1.06 -8.97 5.36
C LEU A 163 0.17 -8.89 6.26
N GLN A 164 1.34 -8.86 5.64
CA GLN A 164 2.57 -8.42 6.25
C GLN A 164 2.55 -6.89 6.38
N VAL A 165 2.36 -6.39 7.60
CA VAL A 165 2.21 -4.96 7.89
C VAL A 165 3.43 -4.40 8.61
N VAL A 166 3.93 -3.27 8.13
CA VAL A 166 5.03 -2.50 8.72
C VAL A 166 4.48 -1.19 9.31
N TYR A 167 4.70 -0.95 10.60
CA TYR A 167 4.08 0.17 11.32
C TYR A 167 4.86 1.50 11.29
N GLY A 168 6.06 1.51 10.71
CA GLY A 168 6.88 2.72 10.57
C GLY A 168 8.36 2.44 10.37
N ASN A 169 9.17 3.49 10.23
CA ASN A 169 10.62 3.37 9.97
C ASN A 169 11.50 3.26 11.23
N ARG A 170 10.95 3.52 12.41
CA ARG A 170 11.72 3.58 13.65
C ARG A 170 11.36 2.40 14.54
N GLN A 171 12.38 1.75 15.10
CA GLN A 171 12.20 0.56 15.94
C GLN A 171 11.18 0.77 17.06
N TYR A 172 11.29 1.86 17.84
CA TYR A 172 10.35 2.13 18.93
C TYR A 172 8.89 2.31 18.47
N ILE A 173 8.66 2.81 17.24
CA ILE A 173 7.30 2.91 16.68
C ILE A 173 6.79 1.50 16.36
N GLN A 174 7.61 0.67 15.71
CA GLN A 174 7.23 -0.70 15.38
C GLN A 174 6.97 -1.53 16.64
N ASP A 175 7.83 -1.43 17.65
CA ASP A 175 7.69 -2.17 18.91
C ASP A 175 6.41 -1.78 19.64
N THR A 176 6.19 -0.48 19.85
CA THR A 176 4.99 0.01 20.54
C THR A 176 3.71 -0.30 19.75
N ALA A 177 3.70 -0.09 18.43
CA ALA A 177 2.55 -0.42 17.60
C ALA A 177 2.26 -1.93 17.60
N THR A 178 3.29 -2.77 17.47
CA THR A 178 3.15 -4.23 17.53
C THR A 178 2.60 -4.69 18.88
N TYR A 179 3.11 -4.11 19.97
CA TYR A 179 2.59 -4.35 21.31
C TYR A 179 1.10 -4.01 21.42
N TRP A 180 0.71 -2.81 20.99
CA TRP A 180 -0.71 -2.38 21.01
C TRP A 180 -1.61 -3.26 20.14
N VAL A 181 -1.18 -3.62 18.93
CA VAL A 181 -1.94 -4.51 18.05
C VAL A 181 -2.23 -5.85 18.72
N LYS A 182 -1.22 -6.44 19.38
CA LYS A 182 -1.36 -7.70 20.12
C LYS A 182 -2.24 -7.54 21.36
N ALA A 183 -1.97 -6.52 22.18
CA ALA A 183 -2.68 -6.29 23.43
C ALA A 183 -4.18 -5.99 23.21
N PHE A 184 -4.50 -5.25 22.15
CA PHE A 184 -5.88 -4.94 21.77
C PHE A 184 -6.52 -5.96 20.82
N LYS A 185 -5.79 -7.02 20.43
CA LYS A 185 -6.31 -8.09 19.56
C LYS A 185 -6.85 -7.57 18.22
N LEU A 186 -6.13 -6.65 17.58
CA LEU A 186 -6.64 -5.93 16.40
C LEU A 186 -6.61 -6.75 15.10
N LEU A 187 -5.86 -7.86 15.09
CA LEU A 187 -5.76 -8.80 13.97
C LEU A 187 -6.62 -10.06 14.14
N ASP A 188 -7.39 -10.15 15.22
CA ASP A 188 -8.36 -11.23 15.42
C ASP A 188 -9.56 -11.09 14.44
#